data_AF-A0AAX2ULF3-F1
#
_entry.id   AF-A0AAX2ULF3-F1
#
_cell.length_a   1.000
_cell.length_b   1.000
_cell.length_c   1.000
_cell.angle_alpha   90.00
_cell.angle_beta   90.00
_cell.angle_gamma   90.00
#
_symmetry.space_group_name_H-M   'P 1'
#
loop_
_entity.id
_entity.type
_entity.pdbx_description
1 polymer ?
#
loop_
_entity_poly.entity_id
_entity_poly.type
_entity_poly.pdbx_seq_one_letter_code
_entity_poly.pdbx_strand_id
1 'polypeptide(L)'
;MLKNNLQKQKIKFIALSALLLGLNLNVLNAYYEPNDKSFKDGFEAGLKAVEFQAKNEGFTSKSISITKPFVLLLDIKEMPLSEVLFLQVLASREGIESHLSEEFLYLGSFEREVDAKDRIKSLVAKFKLNAKDLKVHKNIKEIITYPYLYKGFYESLLQKAKEEGIIIETKVLTKPLIKNPIVAKKPLPKKANPTTSFSLKNAKAMSYASLGGIESDSKNYEEKGLVGKKDFIFEKKIKTNKNESFVKVAGQNLYFLEEDIIMLNSNSSNTTANQSPTQPCVRLCK
;
A
#
# COMPACT_ATOMS: atom_id res chain seq x y z
N MET A 1 37.11 -63.19 -34.18
CA MET A 1 36.93 -62.57 -32.85
C MET A 1 36.15 -61.25 -32.86
N LEU A 2 36.28 -60.36 -33.87
CA LEU A 2 35.58 -59.05 -33.90
C LEU A 2 34.03 -59.12 -33.85
N LYS A 3 33.41 -60.09 -34.54
CA LYS A 3 31.94 -60.23 -34.60
C LYS A 3 31.28 -60.49 -33.24
N ASN A 4 31.95 -61.22 -32.33
CA ASN A 4 31.43 -61.52 -31.00
C ASN A 4 31.44 -60.30 -30.07
N ASN A 5 32.41 -59.40 -30.21
CA ASN A 5 32.47 -58.17 -29.42
C ASN A 5 31.42 -57.16 -29.87
N LEU A 6 31.16 -57.07 -31.18
CA LEU A 6 30.12 -56.21 -31.72
C LEU A 6 28.71 -56.67 -31.32
N GLN A 7 28.44 -57.98 -31.31
CA GLN A 7 27.17 -58.53 -30.80
C GLN A 7 27.01 -58.28 -29.30
N LYS A 8 28.05 -58.48 -28.48
CA LYS A 8 28.00 -58.20 -27.04
C LYS A 8 27.75 -56.72 -26.75
N GLN A 9 28.31 -55.80 -27.54
CA GLN A 9 28.02 -54.37 -27.40
C GLN A 9 26.57 -54.01 -27.78
N LYS A 10 26.03 -54.57 -28.86
CA LYS A 10 24.62 -54.36 -29.25
C LYS A 10 23.65 -54.86 -28.19
N ILE A 11 23.90 -56.02 -27.60
CA ILE A 11 23.06 -56.59 -26.52
C ILE A 11 23.11 -55.70 -25.27
N LYS A 12 24.28 -55.18 -24.89
CA LYS A 12 24.41 -54.24 -23.77
C LYS A 12 23.66 -52.93 -24.01
N PHE A 13 23.69 -52.41 -25.24
CA PHE A 13 23.00 -51.18 -25.59
C PHE A 13 21.47 -51.34 -25.55
N ILE A 14 20.96 -52.48 -26.05
CA ILE A 14 19.53 -52.83 -25.99
C ILE A 14 19.08 -53.05 -24.55
N ALA A 15 19.88 -53.71 -23.72
CA ALA A 15 19.58 -53.88 -22.31
C ALA A 15 19.54 -52.54 -21.55
N LEU A 16 20.47 -51.62 -21.88
CA LEU A 16 20.52 -50.29 -21.29
C LEU A 16 19.33 -49.43 -21.72
N SER A 17 18.92 -49.49 -23.00
CA SER A 17 17.73 -48.77 -23.47
C SER A 17 16.44 -49.34 -22.88
N ALA A 18 16.33 -50.66 -22.70
CA ALA A 18 15.19 -51.30 -22.05
C ALA A 18 15.10 -50.92 -20.56
N LEU A 19 16.23 -50.81 -19.86
CA LEU A 19 16.28 -50.35 -18.47
C LEU A 19 15.86 -48.87 -18.35
N LEU A 20 16.33 -48.01 -19.26
CA LEU A 20 15.95 -46.59 -19.31
C LEU A 20 14.47 -46.39 -19.69
N LEU A 21 13.93 -47.22 -20.58
CA LEU A 21 12.49 -47.21 -20.91
C LEU A 21 11.64 -47.72 -19.73
N GLY A 22 12.10 -48.77 -19.04
CA GLY A 22 11.43 -49.29 -17.83
C GLY A 22 11.44 -48.31 -16.65
N LEU A 23 12.50 -47.50 -16.51
CA LEU A 23 12.55 -46.43 -15.51
C LEU A 23 11.61 -45.26 -15.85
N ASN A 24 11.41 -44.93 -17.14
CA ASN A 24 10.49 -43.87 -17.55
C ASN A 24 9.01 -44.30 -17.50
N LEU A 25 8.70 -45.58 -17.74
CA LEU A 25 7.32 -46.10 -17.66
C LEU A 25 6.76 -46.14 -16.23
N ASN A 26 7.61 -46.30 -15.21
CA ASN A 26 7.20 -46.22 -13.80
C ASN A 26 6.85 -44.78 -13.35
N VAL A 27 7.29 -43.76 -14.09
CA VAL A 27 6.97 -42.34 -13.78
C VAL A 27 5.66 -41.90 -14.44
N LEU A 28 5.26 -42.54 -15.55
CA LEU A 28 4.03 -42.23 -16.29
C LEU A 28 2.77 -42.92 -15.75
N ASN A 29 2.90 -43.99 -14.95
CA ASN A 29 1.77 -44.66 -14.30
C ASN A 29 1.47 -44.14 -12.89
N ALA A 30 2.16 -43.10 -12.42
CA ALA A 30 1.68 -42.29 -11.29
C ALA A 30 0.61 -41.31 -11.78
N TYR A 31 -0.40 -41.82 -12.49
CA TYR A 31 -1.66 -41.10 -12.62
C TYR A 31 -2.23 -40.98 -11.21
N TYR A 32 -2.16 -39.76 -10.71
CA TYR A 32 -2.77 -39.33 -9.46
C TYR A 32 -4.30 -39.45 -9.64
N GLU A 33 -4.85 -40.65 -9.43
CA GLU A 33 -6.25 -40.74 -9.06
C GLU A 33 -6.38 -39.94 -7.76
N PRO A 34 -7.26 -38.93 -7.69
CA PRO A 34 -7.59 -38.32 -6.42
C PRO A 34 -8.14 -39.46 -5.57
N ASN A 35 -7.40 -39.87 -4.54
CA ASN A 35 -7.93 -40.80 -3.56
C ASN A 35 -9.21 -40.14 -3.03
N ASP A 36 -10.37 -40.76 -3.23
CA ASP A 36 -11.68 -40.22 -2.82
C ASP A 36 -11.66 -39.77 -1.36
N LYS A 37 -10.86 -40.45 -0.53
CA LYS A 37 -10.59 -40.06 0.84
C LYS A 37 -9.91 -38.69 0.95
N SER A 38 -8.86 -38.43 0.20
CA SER A 38 -8.13 -37.15 0.22
C SER A 38 -8.99 -35.99 -0.26
N PHE A 39 -9.84 -36.22 -1.28
CA PHE A 39 -10.82 -35.23 -1.69
C PHE A 39 -11.85 -34.95 -0.60
N LYS A 40 -12.43 -36.00 -0.01
CA LYS A 40 -13.40 -35.89 1.07
C LYS A 40 -12.83 -35.17 2.29
N ASP A 41 -11.63 -35.56 2.72
CA ASP A 41 -10.94 -34.94 3.86
C ASP A 41 -10.66 -33.45 3.58
N GLY A 42 -10.24 -33.11 2.36
CA GLY A 42 -10.03 -31.72 1.94
C GLY A 42 -11.32 -30.90 1.91
N PHE A 43 -12.40 -31.48 1.40
CA PHE A 43 -13.71 -30.84 1.36
C PHE A 43 -14.26 -30.60 2.78
N GLU A 44 -14.20 -31.60 3.67
CA GLU A 44 -14.60 -31.46 5.07
C GLU A 44 -13.75 -30.43 5.81
N ALA A 45 -12.44 -30.36 5.53
CA ALA A 45 -11.57 -29.33 6.09
C ALA A 45 -11.97 -27.93 5.62
N GLY A 46 -12.35 -27.78 4.35
CA GLY A 46 -12.89 -26.53 3.81
C GLY A 46 -14.16 -26.10 4.53
N LEU A 47 -15.12 -27.01 4.72
CA LEU A 47 -16.35 -26.74 5.47
C LEU A 47 -16.07 -26.30 6.91
N LYS A 48 -15.14 -26.99 7.60
CA LYS A 48 -14.72 -26.63 8.95
C LYS A 48 -14.05 -25.25 9.01
N ALA A 49 -13.30 -24.87 7.98
CA ALA A 49 -12.66 -23.55 7.93
C ALA A 49 -13.70 -22.43 7.74
N VAL A 50 -14.71 -22.66 6.92
CA VAL A 50 -15.86 -21.75 6.76
C VAL A 50 -16.67 -21.66 8.05
N GLU A 51 -16.98 -22.79 8.69
CA GLU A 51 -17.68 -22.82 9.98
C GLU A 51 -16.88 -22.07 11.06
N PHE A 52 -15.56 -22.26 11.10
CA PHE A 52 -14.66 -21.57 12.00
C PHE A 52 -14.71 -20.05 11.79
N GLN A 53 -14.63 -19.59 10.54
CA GLN A 53 -14.76 -18.17 10.23
C GLN A 53 -16.11 -17.62 10.69
N ALA A 54 -17.20 -18.32 10.38
CA ALA A 54 -18.55 -17.91 10.76
C ALA A 54 -18.72 -17.82 12.30
N LYS A 55 -18.09 -18.71 13.07
CA LYS A 55 -18.13 -18.66 14.54
C LYS A 55 -17.38 -17.47 15.12
N ASN A 56 -16.24 -17.10 14.53
CA ASN A 56 -15.38 -16.05 15.07
C ASN A 56 -15.75 -14.65 14.57
N GLU A 57 -16.01 -14.51 13.28
CA GLU A 57 -16.27 -13.21 12.64
C GLU A 57 -17.77 -12.96 12.48
N GLY A 58 -18.59 -14.02 12.49
CA GLY A 58 -20.00 -13.96 12.13
C GLY A 58 -20.21 -14.01 10.62
N PHE A 59 -21.44 -13.73 10.21
CA PHE A 59 -21.85 -13.75 8.80
C PHE A 59 -21.82 -12.36 8.14
N THR A 60 -21.52 -11.31 8.91
CA THR A 60 -21.51 -9.92 8.46
C THR A 60 -20.18 -9.26 8.76
N SER A 61 -19.77 -8.33 7.90
CA SER A 61 -18.59 -7.49 8.17
C SER A 61 -18.73 -6.74 9.48
N LYS A 62 -17.67 -6.77 10.28
CA LYS A 62 -17.57 -6.07 11.57
C LYS A 62 -16.28 -5.29 11.64
N SER A 63 -16.32 -4.22 12.42
CA SER A 63 -15.13 -3.49 12.81
C SER A 63 -14.50 -4.13 14.04
N ILE A 64 -13.18 -4.28 14.01
CA ILE A 64 -12.36 -4.76 15.11
C ILE A 64 -11.39 -3.66 15.50
N SER A 65 -11.48 -3.21 16.75
CA SER A 65 -10.57 -2.23 17.32
C SER A 65 -9.22 -2.86 17.65
N ILE A 66 -8.14 -2.22 17.23
CA ILE A 66 -6.77 -2.65 17.50
C ILE A 66 -6.17 -1.76 18.58
N THR A 67 -5.73 -2.38 19.67
CA THR A 67 -5.19 -1.67 20.84
C THR A 67 -3.68 -1.48 20.77
N LYS A 68 -2.96 -2.33 20.05
CA LYS A 68 -1.49 -2.36 20.03
C LYS A 68 -0.90 -1.68 18.80
N PRO A 69 0.27 -1.04 18.91
CA PRO A 69 0.82 -0.18 17.85
C PRO A 69 1.35 -0.94 16.63
N PHE A 70 1.76 -2.20 16.75
CA PHE A 70 2.31 -2.97 15.63
C PHE A 70 1.37 -4.09 15.23
N VAL A 71 0.94 -4.11 13.97
CA VAL A 71 0.00 -5.09 13.45
C VAL A 71 0.70 -5.94 12.40
N LEU A 72 0.52 -7.25 12.49
CA LEU A 72 1.02 -8.17 11.47
C LEU A 72 -0.09 -8.49 10.48
N LEU A 73 0.16 -8.19 9.21
CA LEU A 73 -0.75 -8.46 8.10
C LEU A 73 -0.08 -9.38 7.09
N LEU A 74 -0.83 -10.35 6.58
CA LEU A 74 -0.47 -11.16 5.42
C LEU A 74 -1.25 -10.64 4.20
N ASP A 75 -0.56 -10.28 3.13
CA ASP A 75 -1.15 -9.97 1.83
C ASP A 75 -1.72 -11.24 1.20
N ILE A 76 -3.01 -11.19 0.81
CA ILE A 76 -3.73 -12.37 0.29
C ILE A 76 -4.25 -12.14 -1.13
N LYS A 77 -3.89 -11.05 -1.81
CA LYS A 77 -4.46 -10.70 -3.12
C LYS A 77 -4.31 -11.79 -4.18
N GLU A 78 -3.17 -12.48 -4.14
CA GLU A 78 -2.83 -13.56 -5.08
C GLU A 78 -3.03 -14.95 -4.45
N MET A 79 -3.58 -15.04 -3.24
CA MET A 79 -3.74 -16.30 -2.51
C MET A 79 -5.16 -16.87 -2.72
N PRO A 80 -5.30 -18.16 -3.06
CA PRO A 80 -6.61 -18.82 -3.10
C PRO A 80 -7.31 -18.74 -1.74
N LEU A 81 -8.60 -18.41 -1.74
CA LEU A 81 -9.37 -18.29 -0.49
C LEU A 81 -9.27 -19.52 0.40
N SER A 82 -9.30 -20.73 -0.17
CA SER A 82 -9.18 -21.98 0.59
C SER A 82 -7.90 -22.02 1.42
N GLU A 83 -6.80 -21.48 0.88
CA GLU A 83 -5.53 -21.37 1.57
C GLU A 83 -5.60 -20.31 2.68
N VAL A 84 -6.22 -19.16 2.40
CA VAL A 84 -6.41 -18.10 3.42
C VAL A 84 -7.23 -18.60 4.61
N LEU A 85 -8.37 -19.26 4.36
CA LEU A 85 -9.22 -19.83 5.40
C LEU A 85 -8.48 -20.92 6.19
N PHE A 86 -7.69 -21.74 5.51
CA PHE A 86 -6.86 -22.74 6.16
C PHE A 86 -5.80 -22.09 7.07
N LEU A 87 -5.12 -21.04 6.61
CA LEU A 87 -4.17 -20.28 7.41
C LEU A 87 -4.83 -19.65 8.64
N GLN A 88 -6.06 -19.19 8.53
CA GLN A 88 -6.81 -18.66 9.66
C GLN A 88 -7.06 -19.73 10.73
N VAL A 89 -7.45 -20.94 10.32
CA VAL A 89 -7.62 -22.09 11.24
C VAL A 89 -6.28 -22.47 11.89
N LEU A 90 -5.19 -22.49 11.12
CA LEU A 90 -3.87 -22.79 11.65
C LEU A 90 -3.36 -21.74 12.63
N ALA A 91 -3.57 -20.45 12.33
CA ALA A 91 -3.24 -19.34 13.22
C ALA A 91 -3.95 -19.50 14.56
N SER A 92 -5.24 -19.84 14.54
CA SER A 92 -6.01 -20.07 15.77
C SER A 92 -5.49 -21.24 16.61
N ARG A 93 -5.08 -22.35 15.98
CA ARG A 93 -4.45 -23.49 16.68
C ARG A 93 -3.15 -23.11 17.38
N GLU A 94 -2.45 -22.10 16.86
CA GLU A 94 -1.23 -21.53 17.44
C GLU A 94 -1.51 -20.42 18.46
N GLY A 95 -2.79 -20.19 18.81
CA GLY A 95 -3.21 -19.13 19.71
C GLY A 95 -3.04 -17.72 19.13
N ILE A 96 -2.94 -17.60 17.80
CA ILE A 96 -2.82 -16.32 17.10
C ILE A 96 -4.22 -15.84 16.74
N GLU A 97 -4.56 -14.65 17.24
CA GLU A 97 -5.76 -13.94 16.83
C GLU A 97 -5.66 -13.61 15.33
N SER A 98 -6.68 -14.01 14.56
CA SER A 98 -6.67 -13.81 13.12
C SER A 98 -8.05 -13.43 12.58
N HIS A 99 -8.05 -12.46 11.66
CA HIS A 99 -9.26 -11.91 11.07
C HIS A 99 -9.07 -11.71 9.57
N LEU A 100 -9.98 -12.23 8.77
CA LEU A 100 -9.97 -12.08 7.32
C LEU A 100 -10.51 -10.71 6.93
N SER A 101 -9.78 -10.00 6.08
CA SER A 101 -10.26 -8.82 5.36
C SER A 101 -10.29 -9.09 3.86
N GLU A 102 -10.78 -8.14 3.07
CA GLU A 102 -10.87 -8.28 1.60
C GLU A 102 -9.48 -8.36 0.95
N GLU A 103 -8.47 -7.67 1.52
CA GLU A 103 -7.13 -7.57 0.92
C GLU A 103 -6.03 -8.27 1.73
N PHE A 104 -6.28 -8.61 2.99
CA PHE A 104 -5.26 -9.16 3.88
C PHE A 104 -5.86 -10.07 4.96
N LEU A 105 -5.02 -10.96 5.50
CA LEU A 105 -5.29 -11.69 6.73
C LEU A 105 -4.54 -11.02 7.89
N TYR A 106 -5.29 -10.56 8.90
CA TYR A 106 -4.71 -10.09 10.16
C TYR A 106 -4.18 -11.27 10.96
N LEU A 107 -2.97 -11.14 11.52
CA LEU A 107 -2.28 -12.19 12.27
C LEU A 107 -1.75 -11.65 13.62
N GLY A 108 -2.58 -10.86 14.28
CA GLY A 108 -2.32 -10.36 15.62
C GLY A 108 -1.66 -8.98 15.66
N SER A 109 -1.62 -8.44 16.87
CA SER A 109 -1.02 -7.14 17.18
C SER A 109 -0.07 -7.23 18.38
N PHE A 110 0.93 -6.36 18.40
CA PHE A 110 2.13 -6.44 19.24
C PHE A 110 2.51 -5.07 19.80
N GLU A 111 3.04 -5.06 21.03
CA GLU A 111 3.53 -3.84 21.69
C GLU A 111 4.85 -3.35 21.10
N ARG A 112 5.70 -4.28 20.65
CA ARG A 112 7.02 -3.98 20.10
C ARG A 112 7.16 -4.54 18.70
N GLU A 113 7.83 -3.79 17.83
CA GLU A 113 8.09 -4.20 16.45
C GLU A 113 8.91 -5.50 16.36
N VAL A 114 9.80 -5.74 17.32
CA VAL A 114 10.65 -6.94 17.38
C VAL A 114 9.81 -8.21 17.55
N ASP A 115 8.80 -8.17 18.43
CA ASP A 115 7.92 -9.31 18.68
C ASP A 115 7.13 -9.69 17.41
N ALA A 116 6.68 -8.69 16.65
CA ALA A 116 6.01 -8.89 15.36
C ALA A 116 6.97 -9.52 14.31
N LYS A 117 8.21 -9.04 14.24
CA LYS A 117 9.23 -9.59 13.31
C LYS A 117 9.63 -11.02 13.67
N ASP A 118 9.74 -11.36 14.94
CA ASP A 118 10.03 -12.73 15.36
C ASP A 118 8.84 -13.65 15.08
N ARG A 119 7.60 -13.14 15.20
CA ARG A 119 6.42 -13.87 14.76
C ARG A 119 6.43 -14.16 13.25
N ILE A 120 6.87 -13.22 12.41
CA ILE A 120 7.04 -13.45 10.96
C ILE A 120 7.95 -14.66 10.70
N LYS A 121 9.12 -14.72 11.36
CA LYS A 121 10.06 -15.84 11.19
C LYS A 121 9.41 -17.18 11.55
N SER A 122 8.67 -17.20 12.66
CA SER A 122 7.94 -18.39 13.11
C SER A 122 6.86 -18.83 12.11
N LEU A 123 6.05 -17.90 11.61
CA LEU A 123 5.01 -18.17 10.62
C LEU A 123 5.58 -18.67 9.29
N VAL A 124 6.65 -18.05 8.81
CA VAL A 124 7.36 -18.47 7.60
C VAL A 124 7.90 -19.89 7.75
N ALA A 125 8.52 -20.20 8.90
CA ALA A 125 9.07 -21.53 9.14
C ALA A 125 7.99 -22.61 9.29
N LYS A 126 6.90 -22.32 10.02
CA LYS A 126 5.83 -23.29 10.30
C LYS A 126 4.91 -23.53 9.11
N PHE A 127 4.52 -22.45 8.42
CA PHE A 127 3.49 -22.49 7.38
C PHE A 127 4.04 -22.34 5.97
N LYS A 128 5.36 -22.24 5.81
CA LYS A 128 6.05 -22.10 4.51
C LYS A 128 5.57 -20.90 3.70
N LEU A 129 5.17 -19.83 4.38
CA LEU A 129 4.73 -18.57 3.77
C LEU A 129 5.91 -17.80 3.18
N ASN A 130 5.64 -17.01 2.14
CA ASN A 130 6.63 -16.06 1.64
C ASN A 130 6.76 -14.88 2.61
N ALA A 131 7.97 -14.63 3.09
CA ALA A 131 8.23 -13.51 4.00
C ALA A 131 7.88 -12.14 3.41
N LYS A 132 7.81 -12.00 2.08
CA LYS A 132 7.46 -10.75 1.38
C LYS A 132 5.99 -10.37 1.55
N ASP A 133 5.13 -11.37 1.77
CA ASP A 133 3.69 -11.19 1.88
C ASP A 133 3.30 -10.82 3.32
N LEU A 134 4.20 -11.03 4.28
CA LEU A 134 4.03 -10.65 5.69
C LEU A 134 4.63 -9.27 5.96
N LYS A 135 3.79 -8.32 6.38
CA LYS A 135 4.19 -6.93 6.65
C LYS A 135 3.76 -6.49 8.05
N VAL A 136 4.67 -5.80 8.73
CA VAL A 136 4.35 -5.12 10.00
C VAL A 136 3.92 -3.70 9.69
N HIS A 137 2.68 -3.38 10.04
CA HIS A 137 2.13 -2.04 9.94
C HIS A 137 2.11 -1.36 11.30
N LYS A 138 2.22 -0.03 11.31
CA LYS A 138 2.22 0.79 12.53
C LYS A 138 0.91 1.57 12.64
N ASN A 139 0.38 1.65 13.86
CA ASN A 139 -0.76 2.50 14.25
C ASN A 139 -2.05 2.27 13.45
N ILE A 140 -2.30 1.03 13.02
CA ILE A 140 -3.64 0.64 12.55
C ILE A 140 -4.54 0.56 13.77
N LYS A 141 -5.65 1.31 13.75
CA LYS A 141 -6.61 1.38 14.87
C LYS A 141 -7.81 0.46 14.70
N GLU A 142 -8.12 0.08 13.46
CA GLU A 142 -9.33 -0.62 13.12
C GLU A 142 -9.10 -1.51 11.90
N ILE A 143 -9.70 -2.70 11.93
CA ILE A 143 -9.75 -3.64 10.80
C ILE A 143 -11.21 -3.98 10.52
N ILE A 144 -11.57 -4.08 9.25
CA ILE A 144 -12.90 -4.52 8.85
C ILE A 144 -12.81 -5.97 8.39
N THR A 145 -13.58 -6.83 9.05
CA THR A 145 -13.67 -8.24 8.68
C THR A 145 -14.48 -8.42 7.41
N TYR A 146 -14.11 -9.44 6.66
CA TYR A 146 -14.77 -9.83 5.44
C TYR A 146 -15.10 -11.33 5.48
N PRO A 147 -16.16 -11.72 6.23
CA PRO A 147 -16.60 -13.10 6.26
C PRO A 147 -17.04 -13.52 4.85
N TYR A 148 -16.47 -14.58 4.30
CA TYR A 148 -16.59 -14.84 2.86
C TYR A 148 -18.03 -15.20 2.42
N LEU A 149 -18.80 -15.83 3.30
CA LEU A 149 -20.21 -16.19 3.02
C LEU A 149 -21.16 -14.99 2.89
N TYR A 150 -20.68 -13.78 3.15
CA TYR A 150 -21.50 -12.59 3.28
C TYR A 150 -22.16 -12.12 1.97
N LYS A 151 -21.46 -12.19 0.82
CA LYS A 151 -21.82 -11.35 -0.33
C LYS A 151 -22.90 -11.89 -1.29
N GLY A 152 -23.44 -13.10 -1.09
CA GLY A 152 -24.37 -13.68 -2.07
C GLY A 152 -25.45 -14.56 -1.48
N PHE A 153 -25.07 -15.56 -0.69
CA PHE A 153 -26.05 -16.48 -0.09
C PHE A 153 -26.79 -15.83 1.07
N TYR A 154 -26.05 -15.21 2.00
CA TYR A 154 -26.62 -14.69 3.25
C TYR A 154 -27.44 -13.40 3.07
N GLU A 155 -27.06 -12.51 2.15
CA GLU A 155 -27.85 -11.30 1.84
C GLU A 155 -29.29 -11.66 1.44
N SER A 156 -29.46 -12.65 0.56
CA SER A 156 -30.79 -13.11 0.13
C SER A 156 -31.63 -13.67 1.28
N LEU A 157 -30.99 -14.36 2.23
CA LEU A 157 -31.64 -15.01 3.36
C LEU A 157 -31.98 -14.00 4.46
N LEU A 158 -31.10 -13.02 4.70
CA LEU A 158 -31.35 -11.87 5.57
C LEU A 158 -32.47 -10.99 5.02
N GLN A 159 -32.52 -10.78 3.70
CA GLN A 159 -33.56 -10.00 3.07
C GLN A 159 -34.93 -10.68 3.20
N LYS A 160 -35.02 -12.00 2.95
CA LYS A 160 -36.24 -12.78 3.21
C LYS A 160 -36.66 -12.73 4.67
N ALA A 161 -35.73 -12.93 5.61
CA ALA A 161 -36.04 -12.88 7.04
C ALA A 161 -36.46 -11.47 7.52
N LYS A 162 -35.99 -10.42 6.84
CA LYS A 162 -36.43 -9.03 7.06
C LYS A 162 -37.83 -8.79 6.50
N GLU A 163 -38.12 -9.31 5.30
CA GLU A 163 -39.46 -9.26 4.68
C GLU A 163 -40.50 -10.04 5.49
N GLU A 164 -40.10 -11.16 6.10
CA GLU A 164 -40.93 -11.98 7.00
C GLU A 164 -41.04 -11.39 8.44
N GLY A 165 -40.40 -10.26 8.72
CA GLY A 165 -40.48 -9.58 10.03
C GLY A 165 -39.74 -10.26 11.17
N ILE A 166 -38.87 -11.24 10.88
CA ILE A 166 -38.11 -12.02 11.86
C ILE A 166 -36.91 -11.23 12.41
N ILE A 167 -36.34 -10.31 11.61
CA ILE A 167 -35.13 -9.55 11.99
C ILE A 167 -35.46 -8.06 12.15
N ILE A 168 -35.31 -7.57 13.38
CA ILE A 168 -35.43 -6.14 13.75
C ILE A 168 -34.03 -5.53 13.66
N GLU A 169 -33.73 -4.87 12.54
CA GLU A 169 -32.49 -4.12 12.27
C GLU A 169 -31.15 -4.84 12.45
N THR A 170 -30.60 -5.37 11.36
CA THR A 170 -29.15 -5.54 11.24
C THR A 170 -28.57 -4.26 10.64
N LYS A 171 -27.81 -3.46 11.41
CA LYS A 171 -26.93 -2.42 10.84
C LYS A 171 -25.82 -3.12 10.07
N VAL A 172 -26.12 -3.42 8.81
CA VAL A 172 -25.15 -3.89 7.83
C VAL A 172 -24.16 -2.74 7.65
N LEU A 173 -22.96 -2.87 8.25
CA LEU A 173 -21.84 -1.96 8.00
C LEU A 173 -21.26 -2.28 6.62
N THR A 174 -22.08 -2.17 5.57
CA THR A 174 -21.54 -1.95 4.24
C THR A 174 -20.95 -0.55 4.30
N LYS A 175 -19.61 -0.48 4.32
CA LYS A 175 -18.96 0.77 3.90
C LYS A 175 -19.66 1.16 2.60
N PRO A 176 -20.16 2.40 2.45
CA PRO A 176 -20.49 2.89 1.11
C PRO A 176 -19.29 2.51 0.26
N LEU A 177 -19.53 1.91 -0.92
CA LEU A 177 -18.47 1.64 -1.88
C LEU A 177 -17.57 2.85 -1.78
N ILE A 178 -16.35 2.62 -1.33
CA ILE A 178 -15.36 3.63 -1.43
C ILE A 178 -15.20 3.73 -2.96
N LYS A 179 -16.06 4.51 -3.64
CA LYS A 179 -15.56 5.49 -4.60
C LYS A 179 -14.39 6.01 -3.82
N ASN A 180 -13.18 5.54 -4.18
CA ASN A 180 -11.93 6.01 -3.58
C ASN A 180 -12.26 7.41 -3.14
N PRO A 181 -12.16 7.80 -1.83
CA PRO A 181 -12.18 9.23 -1.55
C PRO A 181 -11.25 9.71 -2.62
N ILE A 182 -11.76 10.53 -3.58
CA ILE A 182 -10.92 11.05 -4.67
C ILE A 182 -9.72 11.39 -3.87
N VAL A 183 -8.64 10.60 -4.02
CA VAL A 183 -7.60 10.67 -3.00
C VAL A 183 -7.38 12.14 -3.05
N ALA A 184 -7.56 12.82 -1.92
CA ALA A 184 -7.08 14.18 -1.82
C ALA A 184 -5.61 13.86 -1.95
N LYS A 185 -5.19 13.73 -3.22
CA LYS A 185 -3.96 13.19 -3.74
C LYS A 185 -3.10 14.12 -3.01
N LYS A 186 -2.49 13.66 -1.92
CA LYS A 186 -1.68 14.45 -1.00
C LYS A 186 -1.07 15.54 -1.86
N PRO A 187 -1.61 16.80 -1.84
CA PRO A 187 -1.79 17.66 -3.02
C PRO A 187 -0.73 17.30 -4.02
N LEU A 188 -1.05 16.44 -5.01
CA LEU A 188 -0.07 15.88 -5.95
C LEU A 188 0.77 17.06 -6.36
N PRO A 189 2.05 17.20 -5.91
CA PRO A 189 2.68 18.49 -5.63
C PRO A 189 2.28 19.42 -6.74
N LYS A 190 1.30 20.28 -6.40
CA LYS A 190 0.32 20.88 -7.32
C LYS A 190 1.09 21.28 -8.56
N LYS A 191 1.04 20.44 -9.61
CA LYS A 191 2.00 20.35 -10.72
C LYS A 191 2.77 21.66 -10.80
N ALA A 192 3.95 21.72 -10.15
CA ALA A 192 4.56 22.96 -9.68
C ALA A 192 4.17 24.11 -10.60
N ASN A 193 3.14 24.87 -10.21
CA ASN A 193 2.94 26.18 -10.82
C ASN A 193 4.31 26.83 -10.62
N PRO A 194 4.94 27.34 -11.70
CA PRO A 194 6.32 27.82 -11.66
C PRO A 194 6.48 28.58 -10.37
N THR A 195 7.34 28.08 -9.48
CA THR A 195 7.50 28.65 -8.14
C THR A 195 7.97 30.07 -8.37
N THR A 196 7.03 30.99 -8.37
CA THR A 196 7.30 32.41 -8.51
C THR A 196 7.85 32.80 -7.17
N SER A 197 9.17 32.91 -7.09
CA SER A 197 9.79 33.56 -5.96
C SER A 197 9.62 35.06 -6.10
N PHE A 198 9.74 35.79 -5.00
CA PHE A 198 9.87 37.23 -5.03
C PHE A 198 10.94 37.66 -4.04
N SER A 199 11.62 38.75 -4.36
CA SER A 199 12.63 39.36 -3.50
C SER A 199 12.17 40.75 -3.09
N LEU A 200 12.65 41.24 -1.96
CA LEU A 200 12.35 42.58 -1.50
C LEU A 200 13.16 43.60 -2.32
N LYS A 201 12.52 44.66 -2.83
CA LYS A 201 13.19 45.77 -3.50
C LYS A 201 14.24 46.41 -2.60
N ASN A 202 13.91 46.52 -1.32
CA ASN A 202 14.75 47.12 -0.29
C ASN A 202 14.88 46.16 0.90
N ALA A 203 16.09 46.01 1.44
CA ALA A 203 16.34 45.24 2.66
C ALA A 203 15.68 45.83 3.92
N LYS A 204 15.12 47.04 3.82
CA LYS A 204 14.36 47.73 4.86
C LYS A 204 12.84 47.69 4.65
N ALA A 205 12.33 46.78 3.80
CA ALA A 205 10.88 46.63 3.65
C ALA A 205 10.25 46.08 4.95
N MET A 206 9.11 46.64 5.33
CA MET A 206 8.37 46.23 6.52
C MET A 206 7.63 44.92 6.24
N SER A 207 7.65 44.01 7.22
CA SER A 207 6.87 42.78 7.16
C SER A 207 5.66 42.86 8.09
N TYR A 208 4.60 42.17 7.70
CA TYR A 208 3.33 42.13 8.43
C TYR A 208 2.98 40.68 8.79
N ALA A 209 2.27 40.49 9.90
CA ALA A 209 1.70 39.22 10.30
C ALA A 209 0.18 39.33 10.41
N SER A 210 -0.53 38.27 10.04
CA SER A 210 -1.98 38.26 10.21
C SER A 210 -2.33 37.83 11.64
N LEU A 211 -3.23 38.58 12.28
CA LEU A 211 -3.76 38.29 13.62
C LEU A 211 -4.90 37.26 13.61
N GLY A 212 -5.30 36.78 12.43
CA GLY A 212 -6.51 35.97 12.25
C GLY A 212 -7.76 36.85 12.15
N GLY A 213 -8.69 36.48 11.26
CA GLY A 213 -9.88 37.28 10.94
C GLY A 213 -10.18 37.31 9.44
N ILE A 214 -10.98 38.29 9.01
CA ILE A 214 -11.36 38.47 7.60
C ILE A 214 -10.18 39.08 6.84
N GLU A 215 -9.70 38.40 5.79
CA GLU A 215 -8.50 38.81 5.03
C GLU A 215 -8.64 40.15 4.30
N SER A 216 -9.87 40.62 4.06
CA SER A 216 -10.13 41.91 3.41
C SER A 216 -9.94 43.12 4.34
N ASP A 217 -9.81 42.92 5.65
CA ASP A 217 -9.70 44.02 6.61
C ASP A 217 -8.25 44.32 6.99
N SER A 218 -7.79 45.53 6.66
CA SER A 218 -6.42 45.99 6.97
C SER A 218 -6.06 45.93 8.46
N LYS A 219 -7.06 45.99 9.34
CA LYS A 219 -6.85 45.91 10.80
C LYS A 219 -6.31 44.56 11.27
N ASN A 220 -6.40 43.53 10.42
CA ASN A 220 -5.96 42.17 10.76
C ASN A 220 -4.48 41.92 10.41
N TYR A 221 -3.73 42.96 10.03
CA TYR A 221 -2.31 42.91 9.72
C TYR A 221 -1.53 43.80 10.68
N GLU A 222 -0.65 43.19 11.47
CA GLU A 222 0.23 43.89 12.42
C GLU A 222 1.66 43.91 11.90
N GLU A 223 2.37 45.01 12.11
CA GLU A 223 3.78 45.16 11.72
C GLU A 223 4.68 44.27 12.60
N LYS A 224 5.45 43.40 11.96
CA LYS A 224 6.37 42.46 12.61
C LYS A 224 7.84 42.92 12.56
N GLY A 225 8.13 43.99 11.83
CA GLY A 225 9.48 44.55 11.67
C GLY A 225 10.17 44.18 10.36
N LEU A 226 11.47 44.44 10.28
CA LEU A 226 12.28 44.26 9.07
C LEU A 226 12.77 42.81 8.94
N VAL A 227 12.66 42.24 7.74
CA VAL A 227 13.18 40.92 7.42
C VAL A 227 14.35 41.07 6.44
N GLY A 228 15.50 40.46 6.76
CA GLY A 228 16.70 40.54 5.93
C GLY A 228 16.49 40.04 4.50
N LYS A 229 17.30 40.56 3.56
CA LYS A 229 17.20 40.27 2.13
C LYS A 229 17.32 38.77 1.84
N LYS A 230 16.19 38.15 1.50
CA LYS A 230 16.04 36.74 1.13
C LYS A 230 14.97 36.63 0.06
N ASP A 231 15.04 35.56 -0.73
CA ASP A 231 14.00 35.24 -1.69
C ASP A 231 12.90 34.44 -0.99
N PHE A 232 11.66 34.88 -1.17
CA PHE A 232 10.47 34.29 -0.59
C PHE A 232 9.66 33.59 -1.66
N ILE A 233 8.95 32.53 -1.28
CA ILE A 233 8.06 31.82 -2.18
C ILE A 233 6.68 32.49 -2.13
N PHE A 234 6.16 32.91 -3.28
CA PHE A 234 4.82 33.48 -3.41
C PHE A 234 3.74 32.45 -3.09
N GLU A 235 2.77 32.81 -2.25
CA GLU A 235 1.57 32.00 -2.01
C GLU A 235 0.33 32.61 -2.66
N LYS A 236 -0.01 33.84 -2.25
CA LYS A 236 -1.20 34.56 -2.72
C LYS A 236 -1.06 36.06 -2.52
N LYS A 237 -1.81 36.80 -3.33
CA LYS A 237 -2.02 38.25 -3.18
C LYS A 237 -3.38 38.49 -2.53
N ILE A 238 -3.42 39.37 -1.54
CA ILE A 238 -4.62 39.76 -0.81
C ILE A 238 -4.83 41.25 -1.02
N LYS A 239 -6.04 41.64 -1.41
CA LYS A 239 -6.42 43.05 -1.55
C LYS A 239 -7.36 43.40 -0.40
N THR A 240 -7.02 44.43 0.35
CA THR A 240 -7.87 44.91 1.45
C THR A 240 -8.92 45.91 0.96
N ASN A 241 -9.92 46.13 1.80
CA ASN A 241 -10.98 47.12 1.62
C ASN A 241 -10.45 48.57 1.54
N LYS A 242 -9.20 48.80 1.98
CA LYS A 242 -8.49 50.09 1.87
C LYS A 242 -7.62 50.21 0.61
N ASN A 243 -7.82 49.33 -0.37
CA ASN A 243 -7.02 49.23 -1.61
C ASN A 243 -5.53 48.86 -1.40
N GLU A 244 -5.12 48.46 -0.20
CA GLU A 244 -3.75 47.96 0.02
C GLU A 244 -3.65 46.53 -0.51
N SER A 245 -2.51 46.19 -1.11
CA SER A 245 -2.26 44.86 -1.64
C SER A 245 -1.09 44.20 -0.91
N PHE A 246 -1.36 43.09 -0.24
CA PHE A 246 -0.38 42.30 0.48
C PHE A 246 -0.06 41.01 -0.26
N VAL A 247 1.20 40.60 -0.23
CA VAL A 247 1.67 39.33 -0.76
C VAL A 247 2.09 38.42 0.40
N LYS A 248 1.48 37.24 0.44
CA LYS A 248 1.72 36.21 1.46
C LYS A 248 2.89 35.31 1.07
N VAL A 249 3.77 35.07 2.03
CA VAL A 249 4.85 34.08 1.92
C VAL A 249 4.32 32.66 2.17
N ALA A 250 4.70 31.72 1.30
CA ALA A 250 4.26 30.33 1.39
C ALA A 250 4.68 29.66 2.70
N GLY A 251 3.70 29.12 3.42
CA GLY A 251 3.94 28.34 4.65
C GLY A 251 4.38 29.17 5.86
N GLN A 252 4.32 30.51 5.78
CA GLN A 252 4.64 31.40 6.89
C GLN A 252 3.51 32.41 7.10
N ASN A 253 3.27 32.81 8.36
CA ASN A 253 2.39 33.95 8.67
C ASN A 253 3.17 35.26 8.47
N LEU A 254 3.56 35.52 7.22
CA LEU A 254 4.40 36.66 6.82
C LEU A 254 3.87 37.27 5.53
N TYR A 255 3.72 38.58 5.52
CA TYR A 255 3.16 39.35 4.40
C TYR A 255 4.03 40.57 4.12
N PHE A 256 4.09 40.97 2.86
CA PHE A 256 4.76 42.18 2.39
C PHE A 256 3.82 43.00 1.52
N LEU A 257 3.99 44.32 1.47
CA LEU A 257 3.28 45.15 0.51
C LEU A 257 3.73 44.82 -0.92
N GLU A 258 2.80 44.77 -1.85
CA GLU A 258 3.11 44.50 -3.26
C GLU A 258 4.10 45.51 -3.85
N GLU A 259 4.05 46.75 -3.37
CA GLU A 259 4.94 47.83 -3.81
C GLU A 259 6.40 47.56 -3.47
N ASP A 260 6.66 46.78 -2.42
CA ASP A 260 8.00 46.50 -1.89
C ASP A 260 8.65 45.22 -2.46
N ILE A 261 7.96 44.50 -3.35
CA ILE A 261 8.43 43.22 -3.88
C ILE A 261 8.76 43.27 -5.39
N ILE A 262 9.67 42.39 -5.81
CA ILE A 262 9.98 42.10 -7.22
C ILE A 262 9.71 40.61 -7.46
N MET A 263 8.78 40.29 -8.36
CA MET A 263 8.48 38.91 -8.75
C MET A 263 9.59 38.36 -9.66
N LEU A 264 10.07 37.15 -9.35
CA LEU A 264 11.05 36.40 -10.12
C LEU A 264 10.32 35.27 -10.86
N ASN A 265 10.09 35.43 -12.15
CA ASN A 265 9.39 34.42 -12.97
C ASN A 265 10.34 33.30 -13.39
N SER A 266 10.03 32.05 -13.06
CA SER A 266 10.69 30.86 -13.61
C SER A 266 10.01 30.42 -14.91
N ASN A 267 10.22 31.17 -16.00
CA ASN A 267 9.94 30.73 -17.36
C ASN A 267 10.90 31.45 -18.34
N SER A 268 11.99 30.78 -18.71
CA SER A 268 12.63 31.00 -20.02
C SER A 268 13.17 29.66 -20.53
N SER A 269 12.49 29.12 -21.54
CA SER A 269 13.12 28.26 -22.54
C SER A 269 13.05 29.03 -23.85
N ASN A 270 14.22 29.46 -24.35
CA ASN A 270 14.63 29.31 -25.74
C ASN A 270 15.89 30.12 -26.05
N THR A 271 16.91 29.38 -26.48
CA THR A 271 17.69 29.58 -27.71
C THR A 271 18.49 30.89 -27.86
N THR A 272 19.80 30.75 -27.71
CA THR A 272 20.75 31.31 -28.69
C THR A 272 21.87 30.30 -28.94
N ALA A 273 22.05 29.98 -30.22
CA ALA A 273 23.15 29.24 -30.80
C ALA A 273 24.45 30.05 -30.80
N ASN A 274 25.54 29.35 -31.16
CA ASN A 274 26.89 29.84 -31.51
C ASN A 274 27.74 30.33 -30.33
N GLN A 275 28.99 29.89 -30.13
CA GLN A 275 30.03 29.46 -31.07
C GLN A 275 31.11 28.66 -30.32
N SER A 276 31.70 27.68 -31.01
CA SER A 276 33.04 27.12 -30.70
C SER A 276 34.10 28.24 -30.69
N PRO A 277 35.14 28.12 -29.85
CA PRO A 277 36.43 27.78 -30.45
C PRO A 277 37.21 26.71 -29.67
N THR A 278 37.67 25.72 -30.43
CA THR A 278 39.01 25.10 -30.43
C THR A 278 40.04 25.60 -29.41
N GLN A 279 40.70 24.66 -28.70
CA GLN A 279 42.16 24.39 -28.65
C GLN A 279 42.57 23.65 -27.33
N PRO A 280 43.79 23.08 -27.19
CA PRO A 280 44.15 21.76 -27.69
C PRO A 280 44.72 20.84 -26.59
N CYS A 281 44.98 19.60 -26.98
CA CYS A 281 45.78 18.62 -26.25
C CYS A 281 47.22 19.12 -26.04
N VAL A 282 47.73 19.10 -24.80
CA VAL A 282 49.17 19.05 -24.50
C VAL A 282 49.41 18.12 -23.32
N ARG A 283 49.95 16.93 -23.62
CA ARG A 283 50.86 16.20 -22.73
C ARG A 283 52.17 16.98 -22.68
N LEU A 284 52.76 17.18 -21.51
CA LEU A 284 54.20 17.21 -21.35
C LEU A 284 54.61 16.98 -19.89
N CYS A 285 55.71 16.23 -19.78
CA CYS A 285 56.36 15.65 -18.63
C CYS A 285 56.70 16.61 -17.49
N LYS A 286 56.60 16.12 -16.25
CA LYS A 286 57.75 15.84 -15.39
C LYS A 286 57.36 14.86 -14.30
#